data_AF-A0A9D8NTB5-F1
#
_entry.id   AF-A0A9D8NTB5-F1
#
_cell.length_a   1.000
_cell.length_b   1.000
_cell.length_c   1.000
_cell.angle_alpha   90.00
_cell.angle_beta   90.00
_cell.angle_gamma   90.00
#
_symmetry.space_group_name_H-M   'P 1'
#
loop_
_entity.id
_entity.type
_entity.pdbx_description
1 polymer ?
#
loop_
_entity_poly.entity_id
_entity_poly.type
_entity_poly.pdbx_seq_one_letter_code
_entity_poly.pdbx_strand_id
1 'polypeptide(L)'
;MARRRQRHQRARAAFAGARRAAGRMAGDRDRRRAARRSRSTRAAARGTLPGDRAARPSLLQGGARTNGGRAAVVARAIRRRRSRARDGGIDRDARRGGGRFPCSDRDRRGLERDARADSHAVARTRAAHRGHRRIDARTACGGDLAVTQRSPDPRREAELVRRARAGDQEALASLLRLWQPSLESIARALLRRHGPLGFETHDLVATSIRRLLGGRGVSLGGDSDLGLLQHILREVYAEKVRGEIRRRRRETESVHSRDPAERGGLPEEWSRGLAPEEWELVLLWKQGLSWAQISEHLGVPAETARKRWHRLMRRLREKSTPSTESAASESARDPSVAREEDRSCDRAEDRGPPRDPPGSAPPPHPA
;
A
#
# COMPACT_ATOMS: atom_id res chain seq x y z
N MET A 1 -41.37 24.11 -22.84
CA MET A 1 -41.02 22.80 -23.43
C MET A 1 -39.79 22.83 -24.37
N ALA A 2 -39.65 23.82 -25.27
CA ALA A 2 -38.55 23.89 -26.27
C ALA A 2 -37.12 23.85 -25.67
N ARG A 3 -36.86 24.61 -24.60
CA ARG A 3 -35.54 24.63 -23.92
C ARG A 3 -35.11 23.27 -23.36
N ARG A 4 -36.06 22.41 -22.96
CA ARG A 4 -35.79 21.06 -22.44
C ARG A 4 -35.37 20.09 -23.55
N ARG A 5 -35.99 20.20 -24.74
CA ARG A 5 -35.60 19.43 -25.93
C ARG A 5 -34.20 19.81 -26.42
N GLN A 6 -33.89 21.11 -26.43
CA GLN A 6 -32.55 21.61 -26.83
C GLN A 6 -31.44 21.14 -25.88
N ARG A 7 -31.67 21.11 -24.56
CA ARG A 7 -30.72 20.54 -23.59
C ARG A 7 -30.49 19.04 -23.80
N HIS A 8 -31.53 18.26 -24.08
CA HIS A 8 -31.39 16.84 -24.39
C HIS A 8 -30.62 16.57 -25.69
N GLN A 9 -30.82 17.38 -26.73
CA GLN A 9 -30.07 17.27 -27.98
C GLN A 9 -28.58 17.58 -27.78
N ARG A 10 -28.24 18.65 -27.04
CA ARG A 10 -26.84 18.98 -26.70
C ARG A 10 -26.17 17.88 -25.88
N ALA A 11 -26.87 17.29 -24.91
CA ALA A 11 -26.34 16.18 -24.12
C ALA A 11 -26.08 14.93 -24.97
N ARG A 12 -26.98 14.60 -25.91
CA ARG A 12 -26.78 13.49 -26.86
C ARG A 12 -25.59 13.71 -27.79
N ALA A 13 -25.43 14.92 -28.33
CA ALA A 13 -24.29 15.28 -29.18
C ALA A 13 -22.96 15.17 -28.42
N ALA A 14 -22.89 15.69 -27.19
CA ALA A 14 -21.71 15.59 -26.34
C ALA A 14 -21.34 14.13 -26.03
N PHE A 15 -22.33 13.28 -25.74
CA PHE A 15 -22.11 11.86 -25.47
C PHE A 15 -21.62 11.09 -26.71
N ALA A 16 -22.15 11.41 -27.89
CA ALA A 16 -21.68 10.84 -29.15
C ALA A 16 -20.23 11.24 -29.46
N GLY A 17 -19.85 12.50 -29.21
CA GLY A 17 -18.47 12.98 -29.35
C GLY A 17 -17.50 12.24 -28.41
N ALA A 18 -17.88 12.07 -27.15
CA ALA A 18 -17.07 11.36 -26.16
C ALA A 18 -16.83 9.88 -26.53
N ARG A 19 -17.84 9.18 -27.08
CA ARG A 19 -17.67 7.79 -27.55
C ARG A 19 -16.71 7.69 -28.75
N ARG A 20 -16.76 8.64 -29.69
CA ARG A 20 -15.81 8.67 -30.83
C ARG A 20 -14.38 8.93 -30.37
N ALA A 21 -14.18 9.84 -29.41
CA ALA A 21 -12.86 10.12 -28.83
C ALA A 21 -12.29 8.90 -28.08
N ALA A 22 -13.13 8.20 -27.31
CA ALA A 22 -12.72 6.97 -26.62
C ALA A 22 -12.34 5.84 -27.60
N GLY A 23 -13.07 5.70 -28.71
CA GLY A 23 -12.74 4.74 -29.77
C GLY A 23 -11.38 5.00 -30.43
N ARG A 24 -11.04 6.28 -30.72
CA ARG A 24 -9.73 6.64 -31.29
C ARG A 24 -8.57 6.34 -30.33
N MET A 25 -8.76 6.57 -29.03
CA MET A 25 -7.75 6.29 -27.99
C MET A 25 -7.52 4.78 -27.78
N ALA A 26 -8.55 3.95 -27.96
CA ALA A 26 -8.41 2.49 -27.92
C ALA A 26 -7.58 1.98 -29.12
N GLY A 27 -7.87 2.46 -30.33
CA GLY A 27 -7.11 2.10 -31.53
C GLY A 27 -5.63 2.47 -31.46
N ASP A 28 -5.27 3.62 -30.88
CA ASP A 28 -3.86 4.04 -30.74
C ASP A 28 -3.08 3.17 -29.74
N ARG A 29 -3.74 2.68 -28.68
CA ARG A 29 -3.13 1.75 -27.72
C ARG A 29 -2.83 0.40 -28.35
N ASP A 30 -3.73 -0.11 -29.20
CA ASP A 30 -3.52 -1.38 -29.89
C ASP A 30 -2.42 -1.28 -30.94
N ARG A 31 -2.33 -0.16 -31.69
CA ARG A 31 -1.20 0.12 -32.59
C ARG A 31 0.14 0.18 -31.84
N ARG A 32 0.20 0.85 -30.69
CA ARG A 32 1.42 0.90 -29.84
C ARG A 32 1.80 -0.48 -29.28
N ARG A 33 0.82 -1.32 -28.94
CA ARG A 33 1.07 -2.71 -28.51
C ARG A 33 1.59 -3.58 -29.65
N ALA A 34 1.02 -3.45 -30.85
CA ALA A 34 1.50 -4.14 -32.04
C ALA A 34 2.95 -3.75 -32.38
N ALA A 35 3.26 -2.45 -32.39
CA ALA A 35 4.61 -1.95 -32.66
C ALA A 35 5.66 -2.44 -31.65
N ARG A 36 5.31 -2.56 -30.36
CA ARG A 36 6.20 -3.13 -29.33
C ARG A 36 6.46 -4.63 -29.54
N ARG A 37 5.44 -5.39 -29.97
CA ARG A 37 5.62 -6.83 -30.28
C ARG A 37 6.56 -7.04 -31.46
N SER A 38 6.43 -6.22 -32.52
CA SER A 38 7.30 -6.31 -33.70
C SER A 38 8.77 -5.97 -33.41
N ARG A 39 9.05 -5.06 -32.45
CA ARG A 39 10.44 -4.77 -32.02
C ARG A 39 11.02 -5.89 -31.17
N SER A 40 10.21 -6.52 -30.32
CA SER A 40 10.65 -7.65 -29.49
C SER A 40 11.01 -8.88 -30.33
N THR A 41 10.27 -9.17 -31.40
CA THR A 41 10.58 -10.29 -32.29
C THR A 41 11.82 -10.03 -33.14
N ARG A 42 12.04 -8.78 -33.59
CA ARG A 42 13.27 -8.41 -34.32
C ARG A 42 14.54 -8.48 -33.45
N ALA A 43 14.43 -8.15 -32.16
CA ALA A 43 15.56 -8.25 -31.23
C ALA A 43 15.94 -9.71 -30.93
N ALA A 44 14.95 -10.62 -30.88
CA ALA A 44 15.20 -12.05 -30.69
C ALA A 44 15.85 -12.71 -31.92
N ALA A 45 15.60 -12.21 -33.13
CA ALA A 45 16.14 -12.77 -34.38
C ALA A 45 17.60 -12.37 -34.70
N ARG A 46 18.18 -11.39 -34.00
CA ARG A 46 19.58 -10.92 -34.24
C ARG A 46 20.62 -11.49 -33.26
N GLY A 47 20.24 -12.44 -32.41
CA GLY A 47 21.08 -12.93 -31.31
C GLY A 47 21.88 -14.20 -31.58
N THR A 48 22.05 -14.65 -32.82
CA THR A 48 22.76 -15.91 -33.09
C THR A 48 23.71 -15.74 -34.27
N LEU A 49 24.92 -15.26 -33.97
CA LEU A 49 26.09 -15.44 -34.82
C LEU A 49 26.94 -16.56 -34.20
N PRO A 50 27.37 -17.58 -34.97
CA PRO A 50 28.35 -18.55 -34.52
C PRO A 50 29.75 -17.98 -34.79
N GLY A 51 30.59 -17.90 -33.77
CA GLY A 51 31.97 -17.42 -33.92
C GLY A 51 32.86 -17.87 -32.77
N ASP A 52 33.75 -18.80 -33.09
CA ASP A 52 35.08 -19.03 -32.51
C ASP A 52 35.21 -19.46 -31.05
N ARG A 53 35.19 -20.78 -30.87
CA ARG A 53 35.86 -21.47 -29.76
C ARG A 53 37.31 -21.76 -30.15
N ALA A 54 38.24 -20.92 -29.69
CA ALA A 54 39.65 -21.27 -29.58
C ALA A 54 39.99 -21.61 -28.13
N ALA A 55 40.54 -22.82 -27.97
CA ALA A 55 41.36 -23.39 -26.92
C ALA A 55 41.41 -22.73 -25.52
N ARG A 56 40.97 -23.48 -24.50
CA ARG A 56 41.59 -23.46 -23.16
C ARG A 56 41.77 -24.89 -22.64
N PRO A 57 42.93 -25.20 -22.02
CA PRO A 57 43.26 -26.54 -21.59
C PRO A 57 42.56 -26.90 -20.28
N SER A 58 42.16 -28.17 -20.25
CA SER A 58 41.63 -28.93 -19.13
C SER A 58 42.63 -28.97 -17.98
N LEU A 59 42.18 -28.76 -16.74
CA LEU A 59 42.70 -29.44 -15.55
C LEU A 59 41.72 -29.28 -14.38
N LEU A 60 41.60 -30.38 -13.64
CA LEU A 60 40.97 -30.59 -12.33
C LEU A 60 39.46 -30.87 -12.28
N GLN A 61 39.20 -32.18 -12.30
CA GLN A 61 38.09 -32.87 -11.64
C GLN A 61 37.95 -32.43 -10.17
N GLY A 62 36.72 -32.12 -9.77
CA GLY A 62 36.31 -31.99 -8.37
C GLY A 62 34.79 -31.94 -8.31
N GLY A 63 34.16 -33.06 -7.96
CA GLY A 63 32.72 -33.26 -8.05
C GLY A 63 31.90 -32.38 -7.10
N ALA A 64 30.75 -31.91 -7.60
CA ALA A 64 29.62 -31.51 -6.77
C ALA A 64 28.32 -31.78 -7.54
N ARG A 65 27.63 -32.86 -7.17
CA ARG A 65 26.25 -33.14 -7.60
C ARG A 65 25.34 -32.10 -6.94
N THR A 66 24.67 -31.24 -7.70
CA THR A 66 23.54 -30.46 -7.20
C THR A 66 22.31 -30.53 -8.11
N ASN A 67 21.24 -31.05 -7.49
CA ASN A 67 19.80 -30.89 -7.73
C ASN A 67 19.34 -29.93 -8.85
N GLY A 68 19.36 -30.39 -10.11
CA GLY A 68 18.77 -29.67 -11.26
C GLY A 68 17.30 -30.03 -11.60
N GLY A 69 16.62 -30.85 -10.80
CA GLY A 69 15.36 -31.51 -11.22
C GLY A 69 14.03 -30.78 -10.95
N ARG A 70 13.98 -29.72 -10.13
CA ARG A 70 12.68 -29.18 -9.64
C ARG A 70 12.09 -28.02 -10.45
N ALA A 71 12.87 -27.33 -11.29
CA ALA A 71 12.36 -26.19 -12.07
C ALA A 71 11.53 -26.60 -13.31
N ALA A 72 11.81 -27.77 -13.90
CA ALA A 72 11.12 -28.24 -15.11
C ALA A 72 9.70 -28.76 -14.87
N VAL A 73 9.40 -29.25 -13.66
CA VAL A 73 8.08 -29.83 -13.33
C VAL A 73 7.03 -28.74 -13.09
N VAL A 74 7.41 -27.60 -12.50
CA VAL A 74 6.49 -26.47 -12.23
C VAL A 74 6.09 -25.74 -13.52
N ALA A 75 7.01 -25.61 -14.49
CA ALA A 75 6.72 -24.99 -15.77
C ALA A 75 5.73 -25.81 -16.63
N ARG A 76 5.71 -27.14 -16.48
CA ARG A 76 4.79 -28.03 -17.21
C ARG A 76 3.38 -28.06 -16.61
N ALA A 77 3.25 -27.85 -15.28
CA ALA A 77 1.95 -27.78 -14.60
C ALA A 77 1.17 -26.49 -14.92
N ILE A 78 1.86 -25.35 -15.07
CA ILE A 78 1.22 -24.06 -15.38
C ILE A 78 0.69 -24.02 -16.82
N ARG A 79 1.34 -24.73 -17.76
CA ARG A 79 0.92 -24.76 -19.17
C ARG A 79 -0.34 -25.62 -19.40
N ARG A 80 -0.58 -26.67 -18.60
CA ARG A 80 -1.80 -27.51 -18.69
C ARG A 80 -3.05 -26.88 -18.07
N ARG A 81 -2.92 -25.93 -17.13
CA ARG A 81 -4.08 -25.24 -16.52
C ARG A 81 -4.70 -24.15 -17.42
N ARG A 82 -4.00 -23.71 -18.46
CA ARG A 82 -4.49 -22.67 -19.40
C ARG A 82 -5.25 -23.22 -20.61
N SER A 83 -5.13 -24.51 -20.94
CA SER A 83 -5.87 -25.10 -22.06
C SER A 83 -7.31 -25.47 -21.69
N ARG A 84 -7.59 -25.84 -20.43
CA ARG A 84 -8.96 -26.21 -20.00
C ARG A 84 -9.94 -25.04 -19.80
N ALA A 85 -9.48 -23.79 -19.88
CA ALA A 85 -10.34 -22.61 -19.72
C ALA A 85 -10.88 -22.06 -21.06
N ARG A 86 -10.67 -22.76 -22.19
CA ARG A 86 -11.09 -22.30 -23.53
C ARG A 86 -12.23 -23.08 -24.17
N ASP A 87 -12.67 -24.19 -23.59
CA ASP A 87 -13.68 -25.08 -24.21
C ASP A 87 -15.06 -25.01 -23.55
N GLY A 88 -15.33 -24.02 -22.70
CA GLY A 88 -16.66 -23.77 -22.14
C GLY A 88 -17.54 -23.00 -23.12
N GLY A 89 -18.09 -23.69 -24.13
CA GLY A 89 -19.15 -23.18 -24.99
C GLY A 89 -20.40 -22.83 -24.17
N ILE A 90 -20.85 -21.58 -24.25
CA ILE A 90 -22.10 -21.14 -23.64
C ILE A 90 -23.20 -21.27 -24.69
N ASP A 91 -24.10 -22.21 -24.43
CA ASP A 91 -25.39 -22.36 -25.09
C ASP A 91 -26.15 -21.03 -25.16
N ARG A 92 -26.57 -20.67 -26.36
CA ARG A 92 -27.43 -19.52 -26.65
C ARG A 92 -28.78 -20.02 -27.14
N ASP A 93 -29.56 -20.70 -26.30
CA ASP A 93 -30.96 -21.00 -26.62
C ASP A 93 -31.81 -21.07 -25.35
N ALA A 94 -32.23 -19.89 -24.85
CA ALA A 94 -33.35 -19.78 -23.91
C ALA A 94 -33.80 -18.31 -23.74
N ARG A 95 -34.29 -17.66 -24.81
CA ARG A 95 -35.06 -16.41 -24.69
C ARG A 95 -36.18 -16.31 -25.72
N ARG A 96 -37.22 -17.12 -25.55
CA ARG A 96 -38.59 -16.82 -25.99
C ARG A 96 -39.56 -17.29 -24.92
N GLY A 97 -40.03 -16.35 -24.11
CA GLY A 97 -41.01 -16.58 -23.04
C GLY A 97 -41.49 -15.24 -22.51
N GLY A 98 -42.29 -14.54 -23.31
CA GLY A 98 -42.87 -13.26 -22.96
C GLY A 98 -44.12 -13.42 -22.10
N GLY A 99 -43.96 -13.37 -20.78
CA GLY A 99 -45.05 -13.15 -19.83
C GLY A 99 -45.08 -11.67 -19.43
N ARG A 100 -46.06 -10.91 -19.93
CA ARG A 100 -46.31 -9.53 -19.47
C ARG A 100 -47.07 -9.57 -18.14
N PHE A 101 -46.36 -9.39 -17.03
CA PHE A 101 -46.99 -8.99 -15.77
C PHE A 101 -47.14 -7.47 -15.72
N PRO A 102 -48.34 -6.92 -15.44
CA PRO A 102 -48.52 -5.49 -15.23
C PRO A 102 -47.94 -5.10 -13.88
N CYS A 103 -46.68 -4.67 -13.85
CA CYS A 103 -46.12 -3.98 -12.70
C CYS A 103 -46.78 -2.61 -12.57
N SER A 104 -47.29 -2.30 -11.38
CA SER A 104 -47.93 -1.03 -11.10
C SER A 104 -46.96 0.13 -11.31
N ASP A 105 -47.45 1.26 -11.81
CA ASP A 105 -46.65 2.46 -12.11
C ASP A 105 -46.02 3.09 -10.85
N ARG A 106 -46.42 2.60 -9.66
CA ARG A 106 -45.92 3.01 -8.34
C ARG A 106 -44.56 2.36 -8.03
N ASP A 107 -44.38 1.09 -8.39
CA ASP A 107 -43.15 0.34 -8.12
C ASP A 107 -41.99 0.82 -9.00
N ARG A 108 -42.31 1.23 -10.23
CA ARG A 108 -41.33 1.76 -11.18
C ARG A 108 -40.72 3.09 -10.71
N ARG A 109 -41.49 3.95 -10.04
CA ARG A 109 -41.00 5.24 -9.51
C ARG A 109 -40.16 5.09 -8.25
N GLY A 110 -40.42 4.05 -7.44
CA GLY A 110 -39.57 3.68 -6.30
C GLY A 110 -38.19 3.21 -6.75
N LEU A 111 -38.16 2.23 -7.66
CA LEU A 111 -36.91 1.67 -8.20
C LEU A 111 -36.06 2.70 -8.96
N GLU A 112 -36.68 3.67 -9.66
CA GLU A 112 -35.95 4.77 -10.30
C GLU A 112 -35.39 5.81 -9.32
N ARG A 113 -36.01 5.99 -8.13
CA ARG A 113 -35.47 6.85 -7.07
C ARG A 113 -34.29 6.18 -6.38
N ASP A 114 -34.38 4.89 -6.10
CA ASP A 114 -33.32 4.13 -5.43
C ASP A 114 -32.08 3.97 -6.34
N ALA A 115 -32.28 3.67 -7.62
CA ALA A 115 -31.17 3.61 -8.59
C ALA A 115 -30.46 4.96 -8.77
N ARG A 116 -31.16 6.10 -8.61
CA ARG A 116 -30.55 7.43 -8.62
C ARG A 116 -29.80 7.72 -7.31
N ALA A 117 -30.34 7.32 -6.16
CA ALA A 117 -29.67 7.45 -4.87
C ALA A 117 -28.35 6.65 -4.85
N ASP A 118 -28.36 5.42 -5.37
CA ASP A 118 -27.17 4.57 -5.47
C ASP A 118 -26.16 5.10 -6.49
N SER A 119 -26.62 5.63 -7.63
CA SER A 119 -25.74 6.29 -8.60
C SER A 119 -25.05 7.53 -8.00
N HIS A 120 -25.74 8.29 -7.15
CA HIS A 120 -25.16 9.42 -6.43
C HIS A 120 -24.21 8.97 -5.31
N ALA A 121 -24.53 7.89 -4.59
CA ALA A 121 -23.64 7.32 -3.58
C ALA A 121 -22.33 6.81 -4.20
N VAL A 122 -22.41 6.01 -5.27
CA VAL A 122 -21.23 5.50 -6.01
C VAL A 122 -20.43 6.63 -6.67
N ALA A 123 -21.09 7.68 -7.16
CA ALA A 123 -20.41 8.88 -7.67
C ALA A 123 -19.68 9.65 -6.55
N ARG A 124 -20.27 9.75 -5.33
CA ARG A 124 -19.61 10.35 -4.16
C ARG A 124 -18.43 9.50 -3.66
N THR A 125 -18.55 8.17 -3.62
CA THR A 125 -17.41 7.29 -3.23
C THR A 125 -16.30 7.32 -4.28
N ARG A 126 -16.65 7.37 -5.58
CA ARG A 126 -15.65 7.56 -6.65
C ARG A 126 -15.02 8.95 -6.64
N ALA A 127 -15.75 9.99 -6.26
CA ALA A 127 -15.21 11.34 -6.07
C ALA A 127 -14.26 11.41 -4.86
N ALA A 128 -14.62 10.77 -3.73
CA ALA A 128 -13.75 10.66 -2.55
C ALA A 128 -12.45 9.87 -2.85
N HIS A 129 -12.54 8.77 -3.61
CA HIS A 129 -11.36 8.01 -4.03
C HIS A 129 -10.55 8.68 -5.16
N ARG A 130 -11.15 9.55 -5.98
CA ARG A 130 -10.42 10.37 -6.97
C ARG A 130 -9.74 11.58 -6.31
N GLY A 131 -10.32 12.16 -5.26
CA GLY A 131 -9.67 13.18 -4.43
C GLY A 131 -8.40 12.68 -3.74
N HIS A 132 -8.36 11.41 -3.32
CA HIS A 132 -7.14 10.81 -2.75
C HIS A 132 -6.07 10.39 -3.76
N ARG A 133 -6.40 10.24 -5.05
CA ARG A 133 -5.42 9.86 -6.09
C ARG A 133 -4.74 11.03 -6.78
N ARG A 134 -5.19 12.25 -6.52
CA ARG A 134 -4.47 13.51 -6.78
C ARG A 134 -4.16 14.18 -5.44
N ILE A 135 -3.48 13.47 -4.56
CA ILE A 135 -2.55 14.18 -3.68
C ILE A 135 -1.42 14.57 -4.62
N ASP A 136 -1.55 15.75 -5.21
CA ASP A 136 -0.45 16.39 -5.92
C ASP A 136 0.73 16.40 -4.96
N ALA A 137 1.81 15.70 -5.34
CA ALA A 137 3.06 15.69 -4.61
C ALA A 137 3.65 17.12 -4.40
N ARG A 138 3.06 18.12 -5.07
CA ARG A 138 3.37 19.55 -4.95
C ARG A 138 2.66 20.28 -3.81
N THR A 139 1.45 19.91 -3.40
CA THR A 139 0.65 20.79 -2.52
C THR A 139 0.76 20.43 -1.03
N ALA A 140 1.18 19.22 -0.68
CA ALA A 140 1.14 18.76 0.71
C ALA A 140 2.42 19.00 1.53
N CYS A 141 3.43 19.65 0.95
CA CYS A 141 4.70 19.97 1.62
C CYS A 141 5.23 21.35 1.22
N GLY A 142 4.33 22.30 0.92
CA GLY A 142 4.67 23.71 0.66
C GLY A 142 4.93 24.52 1.94
N GLY A 143 5.29 23.85 3.04
CA GLY A 143 5.91 24.54 4.15
C GLY A 143 7.38 24.67 3.78
N ASP A 144 7.83 25.91 3.58
CA ASP A 144 9.22 26.30 3.47
C ASP A 144 9.98 25.83 4.72
N LEU A 145 10.32 24.55 4.77
CA LEU A 145 11.47 24.06 5.53
C LEU A 145 12.72 24.51 4.76
N ALA A 146 12.82 25.82 4.53
CA ALA A 146 14.02 26.50 4.10
C ALA A 146 14.96 26.48 5.31
N VAL A 147 15.44 25.29 5.64
CA VAL A 147 16.70 25.14 6.34
C VAL A 147 17.71 25.82 5.44
N THR A 148 18.06 27.06 5.79
CA THR A 148 19.07 27.90 5.15
C THR A 148 20.46 27.33 5.43
N GLN A 149 20.68 26.06 5.11
CA GLN A 149 22.02 25.56 4.93
C GLN A 149 22.61 26.29 3.72
N ARG A 150 23.75 26.96 3.93
CA ARG A 150 24.56 27.51 2.84
C ARG A 150 24.77 26.38 1.84
N SER A 151 24.11 26.48 0.69
CA SER A 151 24.24 25.49 -0.37
C SER A 151 25.73 25.39 -0.69
N PRO A 152 26.34 24.20 -0.54
CA PRO A 152 27.72 23.99 -0.92
C PRO A 152 27.88 24.29 -2.40
N ASP A 153 29.09 24.66 -2.81
CA ASP A 153 29.40 24.85 -4.23
C ASP A 153 28.99 23.57 -4.99
N PRO A 154 28.05 23.64 -5.95
CA PRO A 154 27.53 22.47 -6.66
C PRO A 154 28.64 21.70 -7.39
N ARG A 155 29.75 22.35 -7.76
CA ARG A 155 30.90 21.67 -8.37
C ARG A 155 31.62 20.77 -7.38
N ARG A 156 31.77 21.25 -6.14
CA ARG A 156 32.38 20.47 -5.04
C ARG A 156 31.49 19.29 -4.65
N GLU A 157 30.17 19.46 -4.62
CA GLU A 157 29.24 18.36 -4.36
C GLU A 157 29.34 17.27 -5.44
N ALA A 158 29.26 17.67 -6.71
CA ALA A 158 29.35 16.73 -7.83
C ALA A 158 30.67 15.94 -7.82
N GLU A 159 31.78 16.59 -7.46
CA GLU A 159 33.09 15.94 -7.31
C GLU A 159 33.08 14.89 -6.20
N LEU A 160 32.53 15.23 -5.03
CA LEU A 160 32.41 14.29 -3.91
C LEU A 160 31.53 13.10 -4.28
N VAL A 161 30.41 13.32 -5.00
CA VAL A 161 29.54 12.23 -5.49
C VAL A 161 30.30 11.32 -6.45
N ARG A 162 31.06 11.89 -7.37
CA ARG A 162 31.88 11.14 -8.33
C ARG A 162 32.91 10.27 -7.61
N ARG A 163 33.66 10.82 -6.65
CA ARG A 163 34.64 10.08 -5.84
C ARG A 163 33.98 9.00 -4.98
N ALA A 164 32.86 9.31 -4.32
CA ALA A 164 32.12 8.34 -3.51
C ALA A 164 31.60 7.16 -4.37
N ARG A 165 31.14 7.42 -5.60
CA ARG A 165 30.77 6.37 -6.57
C ARG A 165 31.95 5.51 -7.03
N ALA A 166 33.17 6.07 -7.01
CA ALA A 166 34.40 5.33 -7.29
C ALA A 166 34.88 4.50 -6.08
N GLY A 167 34.19 4.53 -4.95
CA GLY A 167 34.53 3.76 -3.74
C GLY A 167 35.36 4.53 -2.72
N ASP A 168 35.62 5.82 -2.93
CA ASP A 168 36.34 6.69 -2.00
C ASP A 168 35.53 6.92 -0.71
N GLN A 169 36.01 6.35 0.40
CA GLN A 169 35.33 6.41 1.70
C GLN A 169 35.39 7.81 2.34
N GLU A 170 36.44 8.59 2.09
CA GLU A 170 36.57 9.95 2.64
C GLU A 170 35.60 10.91 1.97
N ALA A 171 35.45 10.77 0.65
CA ALA A 171 34.46 11.51 -0.12
C ALA A 171 33.04 11.16 0.35
N LEU A 172 32.74 9.87 0.55
CA LEU A 172 31.47 9.42 1.10
C LEU A 172 31.22 10.00 2.50
N ALA A 173 32.18 9.91 3.42
CA ALA A 173 32.05 10.45 4.77
C ALA A 173 31.79 11.98 4.75
N SER A 174 32.44 12.68 3.83
CA SER A 174 32.24 14.13 3.64
C SER A 174 30.85 14.46 3.10
N LEU A 175 30.33 13.68 2.15
CA LEU A 175 28.94 13.80 1.68
C LEU A 175 27.93 13.52 2.80
N LEU A 176 28.17 12.49 3.62
CA LEU A 176 27.28 12.14 4.73
C LEU A 176 27.21 13.28 5.75
N ARG A 177 28.36 13.83 6.17
CA ARG A 177 28.40 15.00 7.06
C ARG A 177 27.64 16.19 6.50
N LEU A 178 27.67 16.37 5.17
CA LEU A 178 27.02 17.47 4.49
C LEU A 178 25.49 17.30 4.40
N TRP A 179 25.03 16.14 3.96
CA TRP A 179 23.61 15.93 3.61
C TRP A 179 22.78 15.32 4.73
N GLN A 180 23.37 14.52 5.63
CA GLN A 180 22.63 13.75 6.63
C GLN A 180 21.70 14.61 7.50
N PRO A 181 22.12 15.77 8.06
CA PRO A 181 21.23 16.58 8.91
C PRO A 181 19.95 17.05 8.17
N SER A 182 20.10 17.45 6.91
CA SER A 182 18.99 17.90 6.06
C SER A 182 18.05 16.75 5.69
N LEU A 183 18.60 15.59 5.33
CA LEU A 183 17.80 14.42 5.00
C LEU A 183 17.06 13.87 6.22
N GLU A 184 17.69 13.86 7.40
CA GLU A 184 17.04 13.46 8.65
C GLU A 184 15.92 14.41 9.04
N SER A 185 16.10 15.72 8.83
CA SER A 185 15.04 16.71 9.04
C SER A 185 13.82 16.41 8.15
N ILE A 186 14.04 16.21 6.85
CA ILE A 186 12.97 15.88 5.89
C ILE A 186 12.33 14.53 6.22
N ALA A 187 13.13 13.50 6.52
CA ALA A 187 12.62 12.18 6.87
C ALA A 187 11.78 12.21 8.14
N ARG A 188 12.19 12.94 9.19
CA ARG A 188 11.38 13.16 10.39
C ARG A 188 10.06 13.87 10.07
N ALA A 189 10.07 14.90 9.22
CA ALA A 189 8.85 15.57 8.79
C ALA A 189 7.90 14.63 8.04
N LEU A 190 8.43 13.77 7.16
CA LEU A 190 7.64 12.75 6.45
C LEU A 190 7.04 11.72 7.41
N LEU A 191 7.82 11.23 8.38
CA LEU A 191 7.36 10.24 9.35
C LEU A 191 6.25 10.78 10.27
N ARG A 192 6.34 12.04 10.72
CA ARG A 192 5.30 12.68 11.54
C ARG A 192 3.92 12.66 10.88
N ARG A 193 3.85 12.77 9.54
CA ARG A 193 2.58 12.85 8.80
C ARG A 193 1.76 11.55 8.82
N HIS A 194 2.40 10.40 8.91
CA HIS A 194 1.73 9.10 8.74
C HIS A 194 1.71 8.25 10.03
N GLY A 195 2.15 8.82 11.15
CA GLY A 195 2.20 8.13 12.43
C GLY A 195 3.28 7.04 12.51
N PRO A 196 3.29 6.24 13.58
CA PRO A 196 4.28 5.19 13.79
C PRO A 196 4.05 4.03 12.80
N LEU A 197 4.74 4.07 11.68
CA LEU A 197 4.79 2.97 10.69
C LEU A 197 5.93 1.98 10.95
N GLY A 198 6.64 2.11 12.09
CA GLY A 198 7.78 1.27 12.44
C GLY A 198 9.00 1.48 11.54
N PHE A 199 9.10 2.64 10.87
CA PHE A 199 10.26 2.99 10.06
C PHE A 199 11.17 3.92 10.85
N GLU A 200 12.46 3.60 10.85
CA GLU A 200 13.47 4.48 11.40
C GLU A 200 13.89 5.54 10.37
N THR A 201 14.20 6.75 10.87
CA THR A 201 14.71 7.87 10.05
C THR A 201 16.00 7.46 9.34
N HIS A 202 16.93 6.83 10.07
CA HIS A 202 18.24 6.41 9.58
C HIS A 202 18.13 5.45 8.38
N ASP A 203 17.20 4.51 8.46
CA ASP A 203 16.88 3.54 7.41
C ASP A 203 16.47 4.18 6.08
N LEU A 204 15.64 5.23 6.14
CA LEU A 204 15.19 5.98 4.97
C LEU A 204 16.36 6.73 4.33
N VAL A 205 17.15 7.42 5.15
CA VAL A 205 18.32 8.19 4.71
C VAL A 205 19.36 7.25 4.06
N ALA A 206 19.74 6.18 4.74
CA ALA A 206 20.71 5.20 4.25
C ALA A 206 20.25 4.53 2.93
N THR A 207 18.97 4.19 2.82
CA THR A 207 18.42 3.61 1.57
C THR A 207 18.44 4.60 0.41
N SER A 208 18.18 5.87 0.70
CA SER A 208 18.17 6.94 -0.32
C SER A 208 19.58 7.22 -0.85
N ILE A 209 20.57 7.29 0.05
CA ILE A 209 21.98 7.45 -0.32
C ILE A 209 22.47 6.25 -1.13
N ARG A 210 22.16 5.02 -0.70
CA ARG A 210 22.51 3.80 -1.47
C ARG A 210 21.90 3.81 -2.87
N ARG A 211 20.67 4.28 -3.04
CA ARG A 211 20.04 4.42 -4.37
C ARG A 211 20.73 5.48 -5.23
N LEU A 212 21.10 6.62 -4.65
CA LEU A 212 21.82 7.68 -5.37
C LEU A 212 23.20 7.21 -5.85
N LEU A 213 23.94 6.50 -4.98
CA LEU A 213 25.29 6.02 -5.29
C LEU A 213 25.28 4.79 -6.20
N GLY A 214 24.32 3.88 -6.03
CA GLY A 214 24.18 2.67 -6.86
C GLY A 214 23.43 2.86 -8.18
N GLY A 215 22.77 4.01 -8.38
CA GLY A 215 21.97 4.30 -9.56
C GLY A 215 22.81 4.57 -10.81
N ARG A 216 22.51 3.85 -11.90
CA ARG A 216 23.04 4.18 -13.23
C ARG A 216 22.35 5.44 -13.78
N GLY A 217 22.99 6.60 -13.59
CA GLY A 217 22.85 7.75 -14.48
C GLY A 217 21.52 8.50 -14.48
N VAL A 218 20.75 8.50 -13.37
CA VAL A 218 19.61 9.42 -13.24
C VAL A 218 20.17 10.81 -12.93
N SER A 219 20.64 11.51 -13.94
CA SER A 219 20.92 12.94 -13.86
C SER A 219 19.62 13.66 -14.22
N LEU A 220 18.91 14.20 -13.22
CA LEU A 220 17.83 15.14 -13.48
C LEU A 220 18.53 16.45 -13.90
N GLY A 221 18.52 16.73 -15.20
CA GLY A 221 19.32 17.81 -15.78
C GLY A 221 19.13 19.13 -15.05
N GLY A 222 20.21 19.63 -14.45
CA GLY A 222 20.28 20.95 -13.80
C GLY A 222 19.89 20.99 -12.32
N ASP A 223 19.33 19.93 -11.75
CA ASP A 223 19.02 19.88 -10.32
C ASP A 223 20.27 19.56 -9.49
N SER A 224 20.41 20.18 -8.32
CA SER A 224 21.48 19.83 -7.37
C SER A 224 21.36 18.35 -6.95
N ASP A 225 22.49 17.70 -6.67
CA ASP A 225 22.50 16.31 -6.20
C ASP A 225 21.67 16.13 -4.92
N LEU A 226 21.63 17.17 -4.08
CA LEU A 226 20.73 17.23 -2.92
C LEU A 226 19.25 17.20 -3.33
N GLY A 227 18.84 17.97 -4.34
CA GLY A 227 17.47 17.95 -4.87
C GLY A 227 17.06 16.57 -5.38
N LEU A 228 17.94 15.90 -6.13
CA LEU A 228 17.75 14.51 -6.56
C LEU A 228 17.64 13.56 -5.35
N LEU A 229 18.49 13.72 -4.34
CA LEU A 229 18.46 12.89 -3.14
C LEU A 229 17.18 13.07 -2.33
N GLN A 230 16.67 14.30 -2.22
CA GLN A 230 15.36 14.59 -1.63
C GLN A 230 14.23 13.92 -2.40
N HIS A 231 14.30 13.91 -3.73
CA HIS A 231 13.33 13.20 -4.57
C HIS A 231 13.36 11.69 -4.32
N ILE A 232 14.55 11.08 -4.30
CA ILE A 232 14.76 9.66 -4.00
C ILE A 232 14.22 9.33 -2.60
N LEU A 233 14.49 10.18 -1.60
CA LEU A 233 13.99 10.00 -0.23
C LEU A 233 12.46 9.93 -0.18
N ARG A 234 11.78 10.84 -0.90
CA ARG A 234 10.31 10.83 -1.01
C ARG A 234 9.79 9.58 -1.73
N GLU A 235 10.50 9.09 -2.73
CA GLU A 235 10.16 7.85 -3.44
C GLU A 235 10.30 6.62 -2.53
N VAL A 236 11.45 6.47 -1.86
CA VAL A 236 11.72 5.40 -0.89
C VAL A 236 10.67 5.41 0.21
N TYR A 237 10.35 6.58 0.73
CA TYR A 237 9.28 6.75 1.71
C TYR A 237 7.92 6.27 1.18
N ALA A 238 7.50 6.73 0.00
CA ALA A 238 6.24 6.33 -0.60
C ALA A 238 6.17 4.82 -0.88
N GLU A 239 7.27 4.19 -1.28
CA GLU A 239 7.37 2.74 -1.43
C GLU A 239 7.20 2.00 -0.11
N LYS A 240 7.91 2.42 0.96
CA LYS A 240 7.78 1.81 2.29
C LYS A 240 6.34 1.92 2.81
N VAL A 241 5.72 3.09 2.72
CA VAL A 241 4.30 3.30 3.11
C VAL A 241 3.36 2.39 2.32
N ARG A 242 3.52 2.30 1.00
CA ARG A 242 2.71 1.40 0.16
C ARG A 242 2.94 -0.07 0.52
N GLY A 243 4.18 -0.45 0.82
CA GLY A 243 4.55 -1.78 1.28
C GLY A 243 3.83 -2.15 2.57
N GLU A 244 3.84 -1.24 3.55
CA GLU A 244 3.20 -1.42 4.85
C GLU A 244 1.67 -1.52 4.74
N ILE A 245 1.04 -0.65 3.95
CA ILE A 245 -0.40 -0.73 3.69
C ILE A 245 -0.75 -2.08 3.06
N ARG A 246 0.06 -2.58 2.12
CA ARG A 246 -0.15 -3.91 1.52
C ARG A 246 0.07 -5.03 2.54
N ARG A 247 1.07 -4.90 3.41
CA ARG A 247 1.35 -5.87 4.48
C ARG A 247 0.18 -5.97 5.45
N ARG A 248 -0.27 -4.85 6.02
CA ARG A 248 -1.44 -4.79 6.92
C ARG A 248 -2.70 -5.30 6.25
N ARG A 249 -2.89 -5.01 4.97
CA ARG A 249 -4.02 -5.54 4.20
C ARG A 249 -3.93 -7.06 4.06
N ARG A 250 -2.76 -7.62 3.78
CA ARG A 250 -2.55 -9.08 3.73
C ARG A 250 -2.71 -9.74 5.09
N GLU A 251 -2.24 -9.10 6.16
CA GLU A 251 -2.44 -9.58 7.53
C GLU A 251 -3.94 -9.60 7.86
N THR A 252 -4.65 -8.51 7.55
CA THR A 252 -6.11 -8.44 7.71
C THR A 252 -6.81 -9.50 6.86
N GLU A 253 -6.45 -9.64 5.59
CA GLU A 253 -6.98 -10.67 4.69
C GLU A 253 -6.63 -12.07 5.20
N SER A 254 -5.45 -12.31 5.78
CA SER A 254 -5.04 -13.62 6.33
C SER A 254 -5.78 -13.97 7.63
N VAL A 255 -6.09 -12.97 8.46
CA VAL A 255 -6.94 -13.15 9.64
C VAL A 255 -8.37 -13.49 9.22
N HIS A 256 -8.84 -12.97 8.09
CA HIS A 256 -10.18 -13.23 7.55
C HIS A 256 -10.23 -14.41 6.57
N SER A 257 -9.07 -14.91 6.11
CA SER A 257 -8.93 -16.02 5.14
C SER A 257 -8.50 -17.32 5.81
N ARG A 258 -8.04 -17.30 7.07
CA ARG A 258 -8.16 -18.51 7.89
C ARG A 258 -9.65 -18.72 8.10
N ASP A 259 -10.10 -19.87 7.61
CA ASP A 259 -11.49 -20.28 7.74
C ASP A 259 -11.89 -20.10 9.22
N PRO A 260 -12.94 -19.33 9.54
CA PRO A 260 -13.51 -19.29 10.90
C PRO A 260 -13.80 -20.70 11.45
N ALA A 261 -13.92 -21.72 10.60
CA ALA A 261 -14.02 -23.12 11.00
C ALA A 261 -12.72 -23.67 11.65
N GLU A 262 -11.52 -23.17 11.29
CA GLU A 262 -10.25 -23.69 11.81
C GLU A 262 -9.81 -23.07 13.15
N ARG A 263 -10.39 -21.93 13.58
CA ARG A 263 -9.97 -21.23 14.82
C ARG A 263 -10.79 -21.58 16.06
N GLY A 264 -11.52 -22.69 16.03
CA GLY A 264 -12.46 -23.06 17.08
C GLY A 264 -13.86 -22.55 16.75
N GLY A 265 -14.86 -23.29 17.21
CA GLY A 265 -16.27 -22.95 17.04
C GLY A 265 -16.54 -21.48 17.42
N LEU A 266 -17.66 -20.93 16.91
CA LEU A 266 -18.10 -19.66 17.49
C LEU A 266 -18.29 -19.92 18.98
N PRO A 267 -17.78 -19.05 19.86
CA PRO A 267 -18.02 -19.19 21.29
C PRO A 267 -19.51 -19.45 21.51
N GLU A 268 -19.86 -20.48 22.27
CA GLU A 268 -21.26 -20.86 22.50
C GLU A 268 -22.07 -19.70 23.10
N GLU A 269 -21.39 -18.80 23.79
CA GLU A 269 -21.92 -17.54 24.31
C GLU A 269 -22.48 -16.61 23.22
N TRP A 270 -21.94 -16.66 22.00
CA TRP A 270 -22.41 -15.83 20.90
C TRP A 270 -23.76 -16.31 20.38
N SER A 271 -24.06 -17.62 20.42
CA SER A 271 -25.33 -18.14 19.91
C SER A 271 -26.51 -17.69 20.77
N ARG A 272 -26.33 -17.54 22.09
CA ARG A 272 -27.39 -17.12 23.01
C ARG A 272 -27.87 -15.68 22.81
N GLY A 273 -27.05 -14.83 22.20
CA GLY A 273 -27.30 -13.38 22.10
C GLY A 273 -27.65 -12.87 20.70
N LEU A 274 -27.82 -13.76 19.73
CA LEU A 274 -28.05 -13.41 18.33
C LEU A 274 -29.51 -13.65 17.94
N ALA A 275 -30.06 -12.74 17.14
CA ALA A 275 -31.37 -12.96 16.53
C ALA A 275 -31.29 -14.16 15.54
N PRO A 276 -32.38 -14.91 15.32
CA PRO A 276 -32.38 -16.07 14.44
C PRO A 276 -31.82 -15.77 13.04
N GLU A 277 -32.16 -14.61 12.46
CA GLU A 277 -31.70 -14.21 11.12
C GLU A 277 -30.21 -13.85 11.10
N GLU A 278 -29.68 -13.34 12.21
CA GLU A 278 -28.25 -13.06 12.37
C GLU A 278 -27.46 -14.35 12.55
N TRP A 279 -28.03 -15.31 13.29
CA TRP A 279 -27.44 -16.63 13.46
C TRP A 279 -27.40 -17.39 12.12
N GLU A 280 -28.48 -17.37 11.35
CA GLU A 280 -28.53 -17.95 10.02
C GLU A 280 -27.49 -17.32 9.08
N LEU A 281 -27.35 -15.99 9.09
CA LEU A 281 -26.31 -15.28 8.34
C LEU A 281 -24.89 -15.78 8.70
N VAL A 282 -24.63 -16.03 10.00
CA VAL A 282 -23.35 -16.55 10.49
C VAL A 282 -23.11 -17.99 10.03
N LEU A 283 -24.13 -18.84 10.09
CA LEU A 283 -24.05 -20.23 9.62
C LEU A 283 -23.74 -20.31 8.12
N LEU A 284 -24.47 -19.55 7.30
CA LEU A 284 -24.26 -19.51 5.85
C LEU A 284 -22.86 -19.00 5.48
N TRP A 285 -22.38 -17.99 6.20
CA TRP A 285 -21.01 -17.48 6.01
C TRP A 285 -19.96 -18.52 6.42
N LYS A 286 -20.18 -19.25 7.52
CA LYS A 286 -19.31 -20.36 7.95
C LYS A 286 -19.27 -21.53 6.97
N GLN A 287 -20.35 -21.76 6.23
CA GLN A 287 -20.37 -22.75 5.15
C GLN A 287 -19.56 -22.32 3.91
N GLY A 288 -18.93 -21.15 3.94
CA GLY A 288 -18.11 -20.63 2.84
C GLY A 288 -18.93 -20.10 1.65
N LEU A 289 -20.23 -19.86 1.85
CA LEU A 289 -21.09 -19.33 0.79
C LEU A 289 -20.67 -17.91 0.41
N SER A 290 -20.73 -17.63 -0.89
CA SER A 290 -20.50 -16.28 -1.39
C SER A 290 -21.65 -15.34 -0.98
N TRP A 291 -21.38 -14.04 -0.94
CA TRP A 291 -22.41 -13.04 -0.63
C TRP A 291 -23.64 -13.10 -1.55
N ALA A 292 -23.49 -13.55 -2.79
CA ALA A 292 -24.61 -13.75 -3.70
C ALA A 292 -25.50 -14.94 -3.27
N GLN A 293 -24.89 -16.06 -2.89
CA GLN A 293 -25.63 -17.24 -2.41
C GLN A 293 -26.30 -16.97 -1.06
N ILE A 294 -25.61 -16.28 -0.16
CA ILE A 294 -26.19 -15.83 1.12
C ILE A 294 -27.40 -14.93 0.87
N SER A 295 -27.30 -14.03 -0.12
CA SER A 295 -28.38 -13.10 -0.47
C SER A 295 -29.62 -13.81 -1.02
N GLU A 296 -29.40 -14.86 -1.81
CA GLU A 296 -30.45 -15.71 -2.35
C GLU A 296 -31.14 -16.51 -1.23
N HIS A 297 -30.37 -17.09 -0.31
CA HIS A 297 -30.93 -17.88 0.80
C HIS A 297 -31.76 -17.04 1.77
N LEU A 298 -31.29 -15.84 2.09
CA LEU A 298 -31.97 -14.92 3.02
C LEU A 298 -33.06 -14.06 2.36
N GLY A 299 -33.21 -14.13 1.03
CA GLY A 299 -34.15 -13.27 0.29
C GLY A 299 -33.87 -11.77 0.41
N VAL A 300 -32.61 -11.37 0.67
CA VAL A 300 -32.20 -9.95 0.80
C VAL A 300 -31.10 -9.61 -0.18
N PRO A 301 -30.96 -8.35 -0.65
CA PRO A 301 -29.85 -7.97 -1.52
C PRO A 301 -28.47 -8.24 -0.90
N ALA A 302 -27.49 -8.65 -1.72
CA ALA A 302 -26.14 -9.00 -1.26
C ALA A 302 -25.43 -7.87 -0.49
N GLU A 303 -25.67 -6.61 -0.87
CA GLU A 303 -25.14 -5.47 -0.13
C GLU A 303 -25.76 -5.32 1.27
N THR A 304 -27.05 -5.63 1.41
CA THR A 304 -27.77 -5.62 2.69
C THR A 304 -27.24 -6.72 3.60
N ALA A 305 -27.07 -7.94 3.09
CA ALA A 305 -26.44 -9.04 3.83
C ALA A 305 -25.03 -8.66 4.33
N ARG A 306 -24.21 -8.04 3.46
CA ARG A 306 -22.87 -7.58 3.83
C ARG A 306 -22.88 -6.47 4.89
N LYS A 307 -23.81 -5.51 4.80
CA LYS A 307 -23.97 -4.46 5.83
C LYS A 307 -24.44 -5.05 7.16
N ARG A 308 -25.38 -6.01 7.15
CA ARG A 308 -25.82 -6.75 8.34
C ARG A 308 -24.65 -7.48 8.99
N TRP A 309 -23.85 -8.20 8.20
CA TRP A 309 -22.64 -8.87 8.67
C TRP A 309 -21.65 -7.91 9.34
N HIS A 310 -21.35 -6.76 8.72
CA HIS A 310 -20.43 -5.79 9.33
C HIS A 310 -20.95 -5.21 10.65
N ARG A 311 -22.26 -4.91 10.74
CA ARG A 311 -22.88 -4.42 11.98
C ARG A 311 -22.84 -5.49 13.08
N LEU A 312 -23.16 -6.72 12.70
CA LEU A 312 -23.09 -7.90 13.58
C LEU A 312 -21.67 -8.10 14.13
N MET A 313 -20.66 -8.17 13.26
CA MET A 313 -19.27 -8.36 13.68
C MET A 313 -18.76 -7.21 14.55
N ARG A 314 -19.22 -5.97 14.30
CA ARG A 314 -18.88 -4.83 15.16
C ARG A 314 -19.47 -4.99 16.56
N ARG A 315 -20.76 -5.34 16.65
CA ARG A 315 -21.45 -5.59 17.93
C ARG A 315 -20.82 -6.76 18.70
N LEU A 316 -20.43 -7.83 18.00
CA LEU A 316 -19.72 -8.96 18.62
C LEU A 316 -18.34 -8.56 19.14
N ARG A 317 -17.59 -7.73 18.40
CA ARG A 317 -16.30 -7.19 18.88
C ARG A 317 -16.47 -6.35 20.13
N GLU A 318 -17.45 -5.44 20.13
CA GLU A 318 -17.80 -4.59 21.28
C GLU A 318 -18.19 -5.42 22.52
N LYS A 319 -18.89 -6.57 22.34
CA LYS A 319 -19.18 -7.50 23.45
C LYS A 319 -17.98 -8.34 23.89
N SER A 320 -17.11 -8.71 22.94
CA SER A 320 -15.96 -9.60 23.20
C SER A 320 -14.74 -8.90 23.77
N THR A 321 -14.64 -7.58 23.65
CA THR A 321 -13.71 -6.82 24.48
C THR A 321 -14.28 -6.90 25.89
N PRO A 322 -13.74 -7.76 26.79
CA PRO A 322 -14.19 -7.73 28.17
C PRO A 322 -14.03 -6.29 28.60
N SER A 323 -15.07 -5.70 29.19
CA SER A 323 -14.99 -4.36 29.75
C SER A 323 -13.89 -4.38 30.81
N THR A 324 -12.64 -4.14 30.40
CA THR A 324 -11.47 -4.07 31.26
C THR A 324 -11.61 -2.94 32.26
N GLU A 325 -12.53 -2.00 31.99
CA GLU A 325 -12.99 -0.99 32.93
C GLU A 325 -13.69 -1.57 34.16
N SER A 326 -14.39 -2.70 34.07
CA SER A 326 -15.03 -3.33 35.24
C SER A 326 -13.98 -4.00 36.14
N ALA A 327 -13.01 -4.71 35.56
CA ALA A 327 -11.91 -5.33 36.30
C ALA A 327 -10.95 -4.28 36.90
N ALA A 328 -10.74 -3.15 36.21
CA ALA A 328 -9.94 -2.04 36.75
C ALA A 328 -10.68 -1.27 37.87
N SER A 329 -12.02 -1.16 37.82
CA SER A 329 -12.79 -0.48 38.89
C SER A 329 -12.92 -1.30 40.16
N GLU A 330 -12.85 -2.64 40.06
CA GLU A 330 -12.95 -3.54 41.21
C GLU A 330 -11.59 -3.70 41.90
N SER A 331 -10.48 -3.67 41.15
CA SER A 331 -9.11 -3.60 41.70
C SER A 331 -8.78 -2.26 42.38
N ALA A 332 -9.53 -1.19 42.11
CA ALA A 332 -9.31 0.13 42.73
C ALA A 332 -10.12 0.37 44.02
N ARG A 333 -10.99 -0.58 44.42
CA ARG A 333 -11.89 -0.43 45.59
C ARG A 333 -11.38 -1.07 46.88
N ASP A 334 -10.17 -1.61 46.90
CA ASP A 334 -9.54 -2.05 48.16
C ASP A 334 -8.26 -1.26 48.50
N PRO A 335 -8.38 0.00 48.93
CA PRO A 335 -7.25 0.75 49.49
C PRO A 335 -6.87 0.31 50.92
N SER A 336 -7.43 -0.79 51.45
CA SER A 336 -7.24 -1.16 52.86
C SER A 336 -5.98 -1.97 53.16
N VAL A 337 -5.27 -2.50 52.16
CA VAL A 337 -4.08 -3.33 52.36
C VAL A 337 -2.75 -2.62 52.01
N ALA A 338 -2.78 -1.45 51.38
CA ALA A 338 -1.56 -0.74 50.94
C ALA A 338 -1.09 0.37 51.88
N ARG A 339 -1.49 0.37 53.16
CA ARG A 339 -1.19 1.48 54.10
C ARG A 339 -0.17 1.15 55.21
N GLU A 340 0.46 -0.01 55.21
CA GLU A 340 1.30 -0.41 56.35
C GLU A 340 2.81 -0.57 56.09
N GLU A 341 3.32 -0.43 54.85
CA GLU A 341 4.76 -0.67 54.61
C GLU A 341 5.64 0.54 54.21
N ASP A 342 5.09 1.70 53.83
CA ASP A 342 5.92 2.86 53.42
C ASP A 342 6.19 3.89 54.54
N ARG A 343 6.48 3.40 55.75
CA ARG A 343 7.16 4.19 56.81
C ARG A 343 8.59 3.70 56.99
N SER A 344 9.40 3.60 55.93
CA SER A 344 10.84 3.50 56.10
C SER A 344 11.57 3.73 54.78
N CYS A 345 11.85 4.98 54.43
CA CYS A 345 13.01 5.41 53.64
C CYS A 345 13.07 6.95 53.49
N ASP A 346 12.79 7.69 54.57
CA ASP A 346 13.35 9.03 54.73
C ASP A 346 14.80 8.86 55.19
N ARG A 347 15.74 8.65 54.25
CA ARG A 347 17.15 8.91 54.53
C ARG A 347 17.97 9.14 53.26
N ALA A 348 18.32 10.41 53.09
CA ALA A 348 19.57 10.89 52.51
C ALA A 348 19.88 10.48 51.06
N GLU A 349 19.95 11.46 50.17
CA GLU A 349 21.24 12.10 49.87
C GLU A 349 21.03 13.24 48.86
N ASP A 350 21.00 14.43 49.43
CA ASP A 350 21.32 15.69 48.77
C ASP A 350 22.79 15.66 48.34
N ARG A 351 23.06 15.25 47.09
CA ARG A 351 24.35 15.42 46.43
C ARG A 351 24.16 16.25 45.17
N GLY A 352 24.30 17.56 45.34
CA GLY A 352 24.43 18.50 44.23
C GLY A 352 25.61 18.15 43.30
N PRO A 353 25.53 18.53 42.02
CA PRO A 353 26.57 18.20 41.05
C PRO A 353 27.89 18.93 41.37
N PRO A 354 29.04 18.29 41.13
CA PRO A 354 30.34 18.91 41.34
C PRO A 354 30.52 20.08 40.37
N ARG A 355 30.95 21.23 40.91
CA ARG A 355 31.42 22.38 40.13
C ARG A 355 32.79 22.05 39.54
N ASP A 356 32.91 22.14 38.22
CA ASP A 356 34.20 22.07 37.53
C ASP A 356 35.13 23.22 37.97
N PRO A 357 36.43 22.97 38.16
CA PRO A 357 37.40 24.00 38.51
C PRO A 357 37.71 24.91 37.31
N PRO A 358 37.84 26.23 37.51
CA PRO A 358 38.36 27.14 36.49
C PRO A 358 39.89 27.08 36.49
N GLY A 359 40.50 26.83 35.33
CA GLY A 359 41.89 27.22 35.11
C GLY A 359 42.75 26.22 34.36
N SER A 360 43.01 26.54 33.10
CA SER A 360 44.34 26.36 32.50
C SER A 360 44.45 27.33 31.33
N ALA A 361 45.18 28.42 31.56
CA ALA A 361 45.57 29.39 30.55
C ALA A 361 46.50 28.73 29.52
N PRO A 362 46.43 29.11 28.22
CA PRO A 362 47.36 28.60 27.21
C PRO A 362 48.76 29.24 27.37
N PRO A 363 49.84 28.47 27.11
CA PRO A 363 51.20 28.99 27.17
C PRO A 363 51.52 29.93 26.00
N PRO A 364 52.41 30.93 26.19
CA PRO A 364 52.84 31.83 25.13
C PRO A 364 53.75 31.12 24.11
N HIS A 365 53.55 31.45 22.84
CA HIS A 365 54.42 31.04 21.74
C HIS A 365 55.82 31.66 21.87
N PRO A 366 56.90 30.90 21.62
CA PRO A 366 58.24 31.48 21.46
C PRO A 366 58.36 32.18 20.09
N ALA A 367 59.11 33.29 20.11
CA ALA A 367 59.43 34.15 18.96
C ALA A 367 60.48 33.54 18.04
#